data_AF-A0AAW1LUB8-F1
#
_entry.id   AF-A0AAW1LUB8-F1
#
_cell.length_a   1.000
_cell.length_b   1.000
_cell.length_c   1.000
_cell.angle_alpha   90.00
_cell.angle_beta   90.00
_cell.angle_gamma   90.00
#
_symmetry.space_group_name_H-M   'P 1'
#
loop_
_entity.id
_entity.type
_entity.pdbx_description
1 polymer ?
#
loop_
_entity_poly.entity_id
_entity_poly.type
_entity_poly.pdbx_seq_one_letter_code
_entity_poly.pdbx_strand_id
1 'polypeptide(L)'
;MYRILLILAGILGLSNAGHPLYRDKIASPKSESADYRLPNNLTVSLYQLVVEPDFVTDTFNGSVSVSFTTWTTTDSIVLHTHELNITTSSIDLLDVNGNVINGVASTQFSNDDRHFYTITFFEPLLGGNSYTISIGYFTGILNLDMYGFYLARYVDEEGNTRKMATTQFQATAARRAFPCFDEPALKARFDISIIRTGEYHSLANTPQVSTQEISPGRFLDVFERSVIMSTYLVAFVVSDYTYVGRDIHRVFGRPQDIARNRGDYALDIGIDIFDGIEEWVGIPYSLPKIDQIAIPDDYFDAGAMENWGLVTYRLVHTSCLWMD
;
A
#
# COMPACT_ATOMS: atom_id res chain seq x y z
N MET A 1 47.39 37.12 17.85
CA MET A 1 48.31 36.11 17.27
C MET A 1 47.61 34.76 17.37
N TYR A 2 46.69 34.44 16.47
CA TYR A 2 46.87 33.78 15.16
C TYR A 2 47.20 32.28 15.24
N ARG A 3 46.22 31.48 14.75
CA ARG A 3 46.22 30.12 14.15
C ARG A 3 44.98 29.40 14.70
N ILE A 4 43.77 29.40 14.12
CA ILE A 4 43.28 29.29 12.73
C ILE A 4 43.65 27.95 12.04
N LEU A 5 42.55 27.20 11.77
CA LEU A 5 42.20 26.32 10.64
C LEU A 5 42.47 24.80 10.63
N LEU A 6 41.33 24.07 10.51
CA LEU A 6 40.99 22.97 9.57
C LEU A 6 41.82 21.68 9.55
N ILE A 7 41.13 20.53 9.66
CA ILE A 7 41.15 19.45 8.65
C ILE A 7 39.85 18.64 8.77
N LEU A 8 39.11 18.65 7.65
CA LEU A 8 37.98 17.81 7.28
C LEU A 8 38.58 16.79 6.31
N ALA A 9 38.58 15.49 6.62
CA ALA A 9 38.99 14.44 5.69
C ALA A 9 38.48 13.05 6.12
N GLY A 10 37.53 12.53 5.33
CA GLY A 10 37.57 11.18 4.76
C GLY A 10 37.50 9.97 5.69
N ILE A 11 36.31 9.38 5.80
CA ILE A 11 36.17 7.94 6.00
C ILE A 11 35.43 7.37 4.78
N LEU A 12 36.20 7.17 3.71
CA LEU A 12 35.94 6.15 2.69
C LEU A 12 36.60 4.87 3.23
N GLY A 13 35.79 3.93 3.70
CA GLY A 13 36.23 2.65 4.25
C GLY A 13 35.69 1.48 3.45
N LEU A 14 36.40 1.15 2.37
CA LEU A 14 36.66 -0.19 1.84
C LEU A 14 35.45 -1.13 1.71
N SER A 15 34.81 -1.08 0.53
CA SER A 15 34.06 -2.20 -0.03
C SER A 15 34.99 -3.41 -0.17
N ASN A 16 34.68 -4.47 0.57
CA ASN A 16 35.36 -5.76 0.44
C ASN A 16 34.95 -6.38 -0.91
N ALA A 17 35.86 -6.36 -1.88
CA ALA A 17 35.69 -7.02 -3.15
C ALA A 17 35.88 -8.53 -2.96
N GLY A 18 34.83 -9.31 -3.20
CA GLY A 18 34.97 -10.77 -3.27
C GLY A 18 33.69 -11.56 -3.10
N HIS A 19 32.76 -11.47 -4.04
CA HIS A 19 32.06 -12.64 -4.59
C HIS A 19 31.57 -12.28 -6.01
N PRO A 20 31.80 -13.16 -7.01
CA PRO A 20 31.34 -12.89 -8.36
C PRO A 20 29.81 -12.93 -8.35
N LEU A 21 29.19 -11.78 -8.63
CA LEU A 21 27.78 -11.69 -8.96
C LEU A 21 27.51 -12.76 -10.01
N TYR A 22 26.66 -13.72 -9.63
CA TYR A 22 25.98 -14.56 -10.59
C TYR A 22 25.39 -13.60 -11.62
N ARG A 23 25.83 -13.73 -12.87
CA ARG A 23 25.44 -12.86 -13.96
C ARG A 23 23.97 -13.15 -14.22
N ASP A 24 23.09 -12.50 -13.46
CA ASP A 24 21.67 -12.46 -13.77
C ASP A 24 21.57 -12.06 -15.23
N LYS A 25 20.73 -12.81 -15.96
CA LYS A 25 20.47 -12.59 -17.38
C LYS A 25 20.39 -11.09 -17.61
N ILE A 26 21.32 -10.56 -18.41
CA ILE A 26 21.27 -9.17 -18.88
C ILE A 26 19.85 -9.01 -19.43
N ALA A 27 19.02 -8.22 -18.74
CA ALA A 27 17.68 -7.94 -19.18
C ALA A 27 17.79 -7.40 -20.59
N SER A 28 17.15 -8.08 -21.54
CA SER A 28 17.08 -7.59 -22.92
C SER A 28 16.52 -6.17 -22.89
N PRO A 29 17.08 -5.21 -23.66
CA PRO A 29 16.53 -3.87 -23.70
C PRO A 29 15.04 -3.95 -24.06
N LYS A 30 14.20 -3.39 -23.20
CA LYS A 30 12.76 -3.25 -23.43
C LYS A 30 12.56 -2.51 -24.76
N SER A 31 11.67 -3.03 -25.60
CA SER A 31 11.34 -2.48 -26.92
C SER A 31 11.14 -0.96 -26.88
N GLU A 32 11.91 -0.19 -27.65
CA GLU A 32 11.83 1.28 -27.74
C GLU A 32 10.46 1.81 -28.22
N SER A 33 9.55 0.93 -28.67
CA SER A 33 8.25 1.29 -29.25
C SER A 33 7.02 1.09 -28.36
N ALA A 34 7.18 0.50 -27.16
CA ALA A 34 6.03 0.23 -26.29
C ALA A 34 5.72 1.45 -25.40
N ASP A 35 4.50 2.00 -25.51
CA ASP A 35 4.01 3.00 -24.56
C ASP A 35 3.66 2.31 -23.23
N TYR A 36 4.39 2.69 -22.18
CA TYR A 36 4.22 2.18 -20.81
C TYR A 36 3.22 2.99 -19.99
N ARG A 37 2.70 4.09 -20.52
CA ARG A 37 1.75 4.97 -19.82
C ARG A 37 0.32 4.55 -20.11
N LEU A 38 -0.52 4.71 -19.10
CA LEU A 38 -1.96 4.59 -19.27
C LEU A 38 -2.48 5.68 -20.23
N PRO A 39 -3.58 5.42 -20.96
CA PRO A 39 -4.26 6.45 -21.73
C PRO A 39 -4.61 7.67 -20.86
N ASN A 40 -4.25 8.87 -21.32
CA ASN A 40 -4.50 10.11 -20.60
C ASN A 40 -5.87 10.72 -20.96
N ASN A 41 -6.93 9.91 -20.92
CA ASN A 41 -8.28 10.27 -21.37
C ASN A 41 -9.33 10.26 -20.25
N LEU A 42 -8.90 10.15 -18.99
CA LEU A 42 -9.80 10.17 -17.83
C LEU A 42 -9.14 10.76 -16.59
N THR A 43 -9.95 11.04 -15.58
CA THR A 43 -9.50 11.29 -14.21
C THR A 43 -10.19 10.35 -13.24
N VAL A 44 -9.45 9.90 -12.23
CA VAL A 44 -9.96 9.03 -11.17
C VAL A 44 -10.31 9.89 -9.97
N SER A 45 -11.42 9.57 -9.30
CA SER A 45 -11.94 10.37 -8.20
C SER A 45 -11.97 9.60 -6.87
N LEU A 46 -12.36 8.33 -6.91
CA LEU A 46 -12.56 7.51 -5.72
C LEU A 46 -12.29 6.03 -5.99
N TYR A 47 -11.59 5.39 -5.08
CA TYR A 47 -11.52 3.94 -4.92
C TYR A 47 -12.30 3.53 -3.68
N GLN A 48 -13.10 2.48 -3.79
CA GLN A 48 -13.72 1.79 -2.67
C GLN A 48 -13.16 0.37 -2.66
N LEU A 49 -12.25 0.09 -1.74
CA LEU A 49 -11.44 -1.11 -1.70
C LEU A 49 -11.83 -1.95 -0.48
N VAL A 50 -12.16 -3.22 -0.72
CA VAL A 50 -12.31 -4.24 0.31
C VAL A 50 -11.24 -5.30 0.11
N VAL A 51 -10.54 -5.67 1.17
CA VAL A 51 -9.55 -6.77 1.15
C VAL A 51 -9.78 -7.72 2.33
N GLU A 52 -9.53 -9.00 2.10
CA GLU A 52 -9.65 -10.07 3.09
C GLU A 52 -8.43 -11.00 2.96
N PRO A 53 -7.38 -10.82 3.79
CA PRO A 53 -6.28 -11.77 3.84
C PRO A 53 -6.71 -13.07 4.53
N ASP A 54 -6.21 -14.19 4.00
CA ASP A 54 -6.32 -15.53 4.58
C ASP A 54 -4.93 -16.07 4.91
N PHE A 55 -4.60 -16.10 6.19
CA PHE A 55 -3.32 -16.60 6.71
C PHE A 55 -3.20 -18.13 6.74
N VAL A 56 -4.28 -18.87 6.47
CA VAL A 56 -4.23 -20.34 6.35
C VAL A 56 -3.71 -20.70 4.96
N THR A 57 -4.23 -20.05 3.92
CA THR A 57 -3.85 -20.31 2.52
C THR A 57 -2.76 -19.38 2.00
N ASP A 58 -2.38 -18.35 2.76
CA ASP A 58 -1.44 -17.29 2.35
C ASP A 58 -1.92 -16.58 1.06
N THR A 59 -3.23 -16.34 0.97
CA THR A 59 -3.88 -15.63 -0.13
C THR A 59 -4.69 -14.44 0.39
N PHE A 60 -5.26 -13.66 -0.52
CA PHE A 60 -6.29 -12.69 -0.16
C PHE A 60 -7.35 -12.60 -1.25
N ASN A 61 -8.56 -12.27 -0.82
CA ASN A 61 -9.65 -11.88 -1.71
C ASN A 61 -9.84 -10.37 -1.63
N GLY A 62 -10.37 -9.77 -2.68
CA GLY A 62 -10.75 -8.38 -2.64
C GLY A 62 -11.79 -8.00 -3.67
N SER A 63 -12.33 -6.80 -3.48
CA SER A 63 -13.20 -6.13 -4.43
C SER A 63 -12.81 -4.66 -4.50
N VAL A 64 -12.98 -4.05 -5.67
CA VAL A 64 -12.67 -2.63 -5.85
C VAL A 64 -13.70 -1.99 -6.77
N SER A 65 -14.27 -0.86 -6.33
CA SER A 65 -15.02 0.04 -7.19
C SER A 65 -14.22 1.30 -7.45
N VAL A 66 -14.07 1.68 -8.72
CA VAL A 66 -13.27 2.84 -9.14
C VAL A 66 -14.17 3.82 -9.87
N SER A 67 -14.35 5.01 -9.28
CA SER A 67 -15.13 6.09 -9.88
C SER A 67 -14.22 7.03 -10.66
N PHE A 68 -14.56 7.31 -11.92
CA PHE A 68 -13.77 8.12 -12.83
C PHE A 68 -14.65 8.95 -13.78
N THR A 69 -14.06 9.97 -14.38
CA THR A 69 -14.68 10.80 -15.42
C THR A 69 -13.86 10.70 -16.69
N THR A 70 -14.50 10.36 -17.81
CA THR A 70 -13.84 10.32 -19.12
C THR A 70 -13.81 11.72 -19.73
N TRP A 71 -12.73 12.08 -20.42
CA TRP A 71 -12.60 13.35 -21.14
C TRP A 71 -13.06 13.26 -22.59
N THR A 72 -12.83 12.10 -23.19
CA THR A 72 -13.19 11.78 -24.57
C THR A 72 -13.99 10.49 -24.61
N THR A 73 -14.84 10.35 -25.62
CA THR A 73 -15.56 9.09 -25.84
C THR A 73 -14.56 7.95 -26.06
N THR A 74 -14.76 6.82 -25.38
CA THR A 74 -13.90 5.64 -25.44
C THR A 74 -14.73 4.37 -25.39
N ASP A 75 -14.29 3.30 -26.04
CA ASP A 75 -14.91 1.97 -25.99
C ASP A 75 -14.32 1.09 -24.88
N SER A 76 -13.24 1.55 -24.25
CA SER A 76 -12.45 0.77 -23.32
C SER A 76 -11.81 1.62 -22.23
N ILE A 77 -11.49 0.95 -21.13
CA ILE A 77 -10.73 1.49 -20.00
C ILE A 77 -9.53 0.57 -19.75
N VAL A 78 -8.35 1.17 -19.63
CA VAL A 78 -7.10 0.48 -19.37
C VAL A 78 -6.61 0.87 -17.99
N LEU A 79 -6.36 -0.13 -17.14
CA LEU A 79 -5.79 0.02 -15.79
C LEU A 79 -4.63 -0.94 -15.59
N HIS A 80 -3.95 -0.87 -14.46
CA HIS A 80 -2.89 -1.79 -14.08
C HIS A 80 -3.39 -2.92 -13.19
N THR A 81 -2.88 -4.13 -13.43
CA THR A 81 -3.03 -5.28 -12.54
C THR A 81 -1.87 -6.25 -12.79
N HIS A 82 -1.36 -6.88 -11.74
CA HIS A 82 -0.26 -7.83 -11.83
C HIS A 82 -0.45 -8.93 -10.79
N GLU A 83 -0.36 -10.19 -11.19
CA GLU A 83 -0.49 -11.36 -10.30
C GLU A 83 -1.82 -11.46 -9.53
N LEU A 84 -2.89 -10.86 -10.07
CA LEU A 84 -4.25 -10.98 -9.56
C LEU A 84 -5.10 -11.81 -10.50
N ASN A 85 -5.89 -12.74 -9.94
CA ASN A 85 -6.92 -13.45 -10.67
C ASN A 85 -8.24 -12.71 -10.53
N ILE A 86 -8.65 -12.03 -11.61
CA ILE A 86 -9.89 -11.24 -11.64
C ILE A 86 -11.02 -12.10 -12.18
N THR A 87 -12.13 -12.20 -11.43
CA THR A 87 -13.34 -12.87 -11.92
C THR A 87 -14.08 -11.93 -12.87
N THR A 88 -13.96 -12.16 -14.18
CA THR A 88 -14.52 -11.28 -15.21
C THR A 88 -16.03 -11.11 -15.12
N SER A 89 -16.76 -12.14 -14.68
CA SER A 89 -18.21 -12.08 -14.45
C SER A 89 -18.62 -11.25 -13.24
N SER A 90 -17.67 -10.75 -12.45
CA SER A 90 -17.91 -9.84 -11.33
C SER A 90 -17.69 -8.36 -11.70
N ILE A 91 -17.40 -8.08 -12.98
CA ILE A 91 -17.12 -6.72 -13.45
C ILE A 91 -18.41 -6.09 -13.96
N ASP A 92 -18.81 -5.01 -13.31
CA ASP A 92 -19.96 -4.20 -13.67
C ASP A 92 -19.53 -2.75 -13.97
N LEU A 93 -20.22 -2.13 -14.93
CA LEU A 93 -20.11 -0.69 -15.19
C LEU A 93 -21.39 0.00 -14.72
N LEU A 94 -21.20 0.98 -13.84
CA LEU A 94 -22.27 1.73 -13.21
C LEU A 94 -22.29 3.19 -13.69
N ASP A 95 -23.49 3.77 -13.78
CA ASP A 95 -23.69 5.20 -14.00
C ASP A 95 -23.48 6.01 -12.71
N VAL A 96 -23.62 7.33 -12.81
CA VAL A 96 -23.54 8.26 -11.68
C VAL A 96 -24.58 8.02 -10.57
N ASN A 97 -25.65 7.29 -10.86
CA ASN A 97 -26.71 6.95 -9.91
C ASN A 97 -26.50 5.57 -9.29
N GLY A 98 -25.44 4.84 -9.68
CA GLY A 98 -25.17 3.48 -9.23
C GLY A 98 -26.00 2.41 -9.95
N ASN A 99 -26.65 2.73 -11.07
CA ASN A 99 -27.33 1.72 -11.89
C ASN A 99 -26.31 1.04 -12.80
N VAL A 100 -26.41 -0.28 -12.93
CA VAL A 100 -25.65 -1.02 -13.94
C VAL A 100 -26.18 -0.62 -15.32
N ILE A 101 -25.30 -0.06 -16.17
CA ILE A 101 -25.71 0.54 -17.45
C ILE A 101 -25.15 -0.15 -18.68
N ASN A 102 -24.09 -0.95 -18.54
CA ASN A 102 -23.42 -1.53 -19.69
C ASN A 102 -22.69 -2.81 -19.31
N GLY A 103 -22.78 -3.81 -20.19
CA GLY A 103 -22.04 -5.05 -20.03
C GLY A 103 -20.59 -4.88 -20.46
N VAL A 104 -19.69 -5.57 -19.76
CA VAL A 104 -18.32 -5.77 -20.24
C VAL A 104 -18.38 -6.70 -21.46
N ALA A 105 -17.91 -6.22 -22.62
CA ALA A 105 -17.85 -7.00 -23.85
C ALA A 105 -16.68 -7.99 -23.82
N SER A 106 -15.53 -7.54 -23.34
CA SER A 106 -14.35 -8.39 -23.17
C SER A 106 -13.37 -7.78 -22.19
N THR A 107 -12.46 -8.62 -21.69
CA THR A 107 -11.34 -8.19 -20.86
C THR A 107 -10.05 -8.81 -21.38
N GLN A 108 -8.96 -8.06 -21.36
CA GLN A 108 -7.67 -8.52 -21.86
C GLN A 108 -6.53 -8.09 -20.93
N PHE A 109 -5.72 -9.05 -20.49
CA PHE A 109 -4.43 -8.78 -19.88
C PHE A 109 -3.36 -8.60 -20.97
N SER A 110 -2.49 -7.61 -20.83
CA SER A 110 -1.29 -7.48 -21.67
C SER A 110 -0.31 -8.59 -21.32
N ASN A 111 0.22 -9.28 -22.32
CA ASN A 111 1.24 -10.32 -22.13
C ASN A 111 2.67 -9.73 -22.12
N ASP A 112 2.84 -8.54 -21.55
CA ASP A 112 4.11 -7.83 -21.48
C ASP A 112 4.25 -7.05 -20.17
N ASP A 113 5.44 -6.45 -19.98
CA ASP A 113 5.84 -5.76 -18.75
C ASP A 113 5.04 -4.48 -18.43
N ARG A 114 4.02 -4.12 -19.23
CA ARG A 114 3.15 -2.98 -18.94
C ARG A 114 2.12 -3.31 -17.87
N HIS A 115 1.75 -4.58 -17.73
CA HIS A 115 0.76 -5.05 -16.76
C HIS A 115 -0.60 -4.35 -16.92
N PHE A 116 -1.00 -4.10 -18.16
CA PHE A 116 -2.29 -3.51 -18.50
C PHE A 116 -3.41 -4.53 -18.45
N TYR A 117 -4.56 -4.09 -17.97
CA TYR A 117 -5.83 -4.77 -18.06
C TYR A 117 -6.84 -3.86 -18.75
N THR A 118 -7.24 -4.29 -19.94
CA THR A 118 -8.19 -3.55 -20.77
C THR A 118 -9.56 -4.15 -20.57
N ILE A 119 -10.52 -3.31 -20.21
CA ILE A 119 -11.94 -3.64 -20.11
C ILE A 119 -12.62 -2.93 -21.28
N THR A 120 -13.20 -3.70 -22.19
CA THR A 120 -13.92 -3.19 -23.36
C THR A 120 -15.41 -3.32 -23.14
N PHE A 121 -16.18 -2.31 -23.52
CA PHE A 121 -17.63 -2.23 -23.30
C PHE A 121 -18.39 -2.43 -24.61
N PHE A 122 -19.64 -2.87 -24.53
CA PHE A 122 -20.49 -3.01 -25.72
C PHE A 122 -20.85 -1.64 -26.31
N GLU A 123 -21.25 -0.72 -25.43
CA GLU A 123 -21.53 0.67 -25.82
C GLU A 123 -20.39 1.60 -25.39
N PRO A 124 -20.02 2.61 -26.21
CA PRO A 124 -18.99 3.57 -25.85
C PRO A 124 -19.33 4.39 -24.59
N LEU A 125 -18.33 4.65 -23.77
CA LEU A 125 -18.40 5.59 -22.65
C LEU A 125 -18.26 7.00 -23.20
N LEU A 126 -19.28 7.83 -23.04
CA LEU A 126 -19.30 9.18 -23.58
C LEU A 126 -18.36 10.09 -22.79
N GLY A 127 -17.59 10.92 -23.49
CA GLY A 127 -16.73 11.93 -22.85
C GLY A 127 -17.53 12.96 -22.05
N GLY A 128 -16.97 13.43 -20.95
CA GLY A 128 -17.57 14.37 -20.02
C GLY A 128 -18.45 13.72 -18.94
N ASN A 129 -18.68 12.42 -19.01
CA ASN A 129 -19.51 11.70 -18.05
C ASN A 129 -18.68 10.96 -17.00
N SER A 130 -19.29 10.76 -15.83
CA SER A 130 -18.72 9.98 -14.74
C SER A 130 -19.31 8.57 -14.71
N TYR A 131 -18.46 7.61 -14.36
CA TYR A 131 -18.76 6.19 -14.33
C TYR A 131 -18.07 5.54 -13.14
N THR A 132 -18.54 4.35 -12.75
CA THR A 132 -17.84 3.50 -11.79
C THR A 132 -17.64 2.12 -12.41
N ILE A 133 -16.39 1.64 -12.44
CA ILE A 133 -16.10 0.23 -12.71
C ILE A 133 -16.05 -0.47 -11.36
N SER A 134 -16.94 -1.43 -11.15
CA SER A 134 -16.92 -2.34 -10.01
C SER A 134 -16.29 -3.66 -10.43
N ILE A 135 -15.20 -4.05 -9.79
CA ILE A 135 -14.61 -5.39 -9.87
C ILE A 135 -14.97 -6.09 -8.57
N GLY A 136 -16.04 -6.87 -8.60
CA GLY A 136 -16.65 -7.45 -7.40
C GLY A 136 -15.82 -8.55 -6.75
N TYR A 137 -14.93 -9.22 -7.49
CA TYR A 137 -14.10 -10.29 -6.94
C TYR A 137 -12.78 -10.47 -7.70
N PHE A 138 -11.68 -10.38 -6.96
CA PHE A 138 -10.36 -10.81 -7.39
C PHE A 138 -9.64 -11.55 -6.26
N THR A 139 -8.69 -12.40 -6.62
CA THR A 139 -7.81 -13.06 -5.65
C THR A 139 -6.35 -12.79 -5.95
N GLY A 140 -5.52 -12.76 -4.91
CA GLY A 140 -4.08 -12.62 -5.01
C GLY A 140 -3.37 -13.50 -3.98
N ILE A 141 -2.04 -13.58 -4.09
CA ILE A 141 -1.19 -14.34 -3.17
C ILE A 141 -0.48 -13.35 -2.25
N LEU A 142 -0.45 -13.64 -0.94
CA LEU A 142 0.39 -12.91 0.00
C LEU A 142 1.84 -13.40 -0.17
N ASN A 143 2.54 -12.83 -1.16
CA ASN A 143 3.91 -13.22 -1.48
C ASN A 143 4.90 -12.91 -0.34
N LEU A 144 6.12 -13.44 -0.44
CA LEU A 144 7.21 -13.18 0.51
C LEU A 144 8.26 -12.21 -0.05
N ASP A 145 8.00 -11.61 -1.20
CA ASP A 145 8.95 -10.78 -1.95
C ASP A 145 8.89 -9.29 -1.60
N MET A 146 8.19 -8.93 -0.51
CA MET A 146 8.17 -7.60 0.11
C MET A 146 7.59 -6.47 -0.75
N TYR A 147 6.79 -6.79 -1.78
CA TYR A 147 6.09 -5.82 -2.61
C TYR A 147 4.63 -6.21 -2.81
N GLY A 148 3.77 -5.21 -3.02
CA GLY A 148 2.32 -5.43 -3.15
C GLY A 148 1.70 -5.65 -1.77
N PHE A 149 0.69 -6.51 -1.70
CA PHE A 149 0.11 -6.96 -0.42
C PHE A 149 0.70 -8.33 -0.11
N TYR A 150 1.54 -8.39 0.91
CA TYR A 150 2.50 -9.47 1.09
C TYR A 150 2.51 -9.98 2.55
N LEU A 151 3.03 -11.19 2.74
CA LEU A 151 3.12 -11.86 4.03
C LEU A 151 4.46 -11.54 4.71
N ALA A 152 4.39 -11.17 5.98
CA ALA A 152 5.53 -11.13 6.88
C ALA A 152 5.29 -12.03 8.09
N ARG A 153 6.39 -12.44 8.75
CA ARG A 153 6.34 -13.38 9.88
C ARG A 153 7.29 -12.93 10.99
N TYR A 154 6.96 -13.28 12.22
CA TYR A 154 7.87 -13.16 13.36
C TYR A 154 7.68 -14.33 14.33
N VAL A 155 8.63 -14.51 15.24
CA VAL A 155 8.56 -15.53 16.29
C VAL A 155 8.23 -14.83 17.61
N ASP A 156 7.20 -15.29 18.31
CA ASP A 156 6.84 -14.79 19.63
C ASP A 156 7.74 -15.35 20.75
N GLU A 157 7.50 -14.95 21.99
CA GLU A 157 8.30 -15.42 23.14
C GLU A 157 8.11 -16.91 23.45
N GLU A 158 7.01 -17.50 23.01
CA GLU A 158 6.69 -18.92 23.17
C GLU A 158 7.32 -19.78 22.05
N GLY A 159 7.94 -19.16 21.05
CA GLY A 159 8.54 -19.82 19.90
C GLY A 159 7.55 -20.11 18.76
N ASN A 160 6.32 -19.59 18.83
CA ASN A 160 5.34 -19.76 17.75
C ASN A 160 5.62 -18.76 16.62
N THR A 161 5.43 -19.22 15.38
CA THR A 161 5.45 -18.32 14.21
C THR A 161 4.12 -17.59 14.10
N ARG A 162 4.18 -16.27 14.21
CA ARG A 162 3.06 -15.34 14.02
C ARG A 162 3.14 -14.73 12.62
N LYS A 163 1.98 -14.57 11.97
CA LYS A 163 1.86 -14.03 10.61
C LYS A 163 1.30 -12.62 10.66
N MET A 164 1.66 -11.81 9.68
CA MET A 164 1.03 -10.52 9.40
C MET A 164 0.98 -10.29 7.90
N ALA A 165 -0.02 -9.55 7.43
CA ALA A 165 -0.10 -9.08 6.05
C ALA A 165 0.12 -7.57 6.04
N THR A 166 0.97 -7.09 5.14
CA THR A 166 1.34 -5.66 5.06
C THR A 166 1.57 -5.26 3.60
N THR A 167 1.67 -3.96 3.34
CA THR A 167 1.76 -3.40 2.00
C THR A 167 3.06 -2.64 1.78
N GLN A 168 3.65 -2.81 0.60
CA GLN A 168 4.74 -1.96 0.08
C GLN A 168 4.46 -1.72 -1.41
N PHE A 169 3.96 -0.53 -1.74
CA PHE A 169 3.47 -0.23 -3.09
C PHE A 169 4.43 0.60 -3.94
N GLN A 170 5.36 1.33 -3.33
CA GLN A 170 6.31 2.11 -4.12
C GLN A 170 7.30 1.18 -4.86
N ALA A 171 7.55 1.37 -6.16
CA ALA A 171 7.00 2.43 -7.03
C ALA A 171 5.70 2.05 -7.77
N THR A 172 5.50 0.77 -8.11
CA THR A 172 4.41 0.32 -9.01
C THR A 172 3.80 -1.00 -8.57
N ALA A 173 3.74 -1.24 -7.26
CA ALA A 173 3.28 -2.51 -6.71
C ALA A 173 1.86 -2.45 -6.13
N ALA A 174 1.19 -1.30 -6.13
CA ALA A 174 -0.24 -1.23 -5.77
C ALA A 174 -1.09 -2.13 -6.69
N ARG A 175 -0.71 -2.21 -7.98
CA ARG A 175 -1.33 -3.11 -8.97
C ARG A 175 -1.24 -4.61 -8.64
N ARG A 176 -0.42 -5.00 -7.65
CA ARG A 176 -0.33 -6.39 -7.12
C ARG A 176 -1.29 -6.65 -5.96
N ALA A 177 -1.93 -5.62 -5.43
CA ALA A 177 -2.89 -5.71 -4.34
C ALA A 177 -4.33 -5.48 -4.82
N PHE A 178 -4.53 -4.56 -5.76
CA PHE A 178 -5.83 -4.33 -6.38
C PHE A 178 -5.67 -3.74 -7.79
N PRO A 179 -6.59 -4.03 -8.73
CA PRO A 179 -6.58 -3.41 -10.04
C PRO A 179 -6.77 -1.88 -9.92
N CYS A 180 -5.85 -1.09 -10.47
CA CYS A 180 -5.88 0.37 -10.29
C CYS A 180 -5.15 1.15 -11.38
N PHE A 181 -5.41 2.45 -11.44
CA PHE A 181 -4.66 3.39 -12.26
C PHE A 181 -3.32 3.74 -11.60
N ASP A 182 -2.41 2.78 -11.60
CA ASP A 182 -1.16 2.81 -10.82
C ASP A 182 -0.07 3.73 -11.42
N GLU A 183 -0.37 5.02 -11.52
CA GLU A 183 0.56 6.10 -11.86
C GLU A 183 0.44 7.26 -10.86
N PRO A 184 1.54 7.84 -10.35
CA PRO A 184 1.48 8.86 -9.30
C PRO A 184 0.64 10.10 -9.64
N ALA A 185 0.50 10.44 -10.91
CA ALA A 185 -0.29 11.59 -11.37
C ALA A 185 -1.81 11.36 -11.25
N LEU A 186 -2.27 10.10 -11.26
CA LEU A 186 -3.69 9.73 -11.20
C LEU A 186 -4.15 9.59 -9.74
N LYS A 187 -4.11 10.71 -9.02
CA LYS A 187 -4.50 10.78 -7.62
C LYS A 187 -6.00 10.61 -7.44
N ALA A 188 -6.40 9.98 -6.33
CA ALA A 188 -7.79 9.77 -5.97
C ALA A 188 -7.97 9.73 -4.45
N ARG A 189 -9.21 9.64 -4.00
CA ARG A 189 -9.54 9.29 -2.61
C ARG A 189 -9.71 7.78 -2.48
N PHE A 190 -9.53 7.26 -1.28
CA PHE A 190 -9.64 5.84 -0.96
C PHE A 190 -10.55 5.64 0.24
N ASP A 191 -11.60 4.84 0.06
CA ASP A 191 -12.38 4.22 1.12
C ASP A 191 -11.87 2.79 1.27
N ILE A 192 -11.24 2.49 2.39
CA ILE A 192 -10.64 1.18 2.64
C ILE A 192 -11.49 0.45 3.68
N SER A 193 -11.77 -0.81 3.42
CA SER A 193 -12.35 -1.74 4.38
C SER A 193 -11.58 -3.05 4.37
N ILE A 194 -11.43 -3.65 5.55
CA ILE A 194 -10.62 -4.85 5.72
C ILE A 194 -11.44 -5.87 6.48
N ILE A 195 -11.58 -7.06 5.90
CA ILE A 195 -12.16 -8.21 6.57
C ILE A 195 -11.02 -9.01 7.20
N ARG A 196 -11.14 -9.29 8.49
CA ARG A 196 -10.12 -10.04 9.25
C ARG A 196 -10.77 -11.02 10.22
N THR A 197 -9.98 -11.97 10.71
CA THR A 197 -10.39 -12.84 11.82
C THR A 197 -10.18 -12.15 13.17
N GLY A 198 -10.88 -12.62 14.21
CA GLY A 198 -10.90 -11.99 15.53
C GLY A 198 -9.56 -11.95 16.29
N GLU A 199 -8.56 -12.74 15.87
CA GLU A 199 -7.23 -12.77 16.48
C GLU A 199 -6.32 -11.62 16.04
N TYR A 200 -6.69 -10.94 14.95
CA TYR A 200 -5.94 -9.84 14.37
C TYR A 200 -6.68 -8.52 14.55
N HIS A 201 -5.97 -7.41 14.42
CA HIS A 201 -6.53 -6.08 14.16
C HIS A 201 -6.05 -5.60 12.78
N SER A 202 -6.66 -4.52 12.28
CA SER A 202 -6.24 -3.93 11.01
C SER A 202 -5.91 -2.45 11.15
N LEU A 203 -4.97 -1.99 10.34
CA LEU A 203 -4.55 -0.59 10.22
C LEU A 203 -4.65 -0.19 8.74
N ALA A 204 -4.97 1.07 8.49
CA ALA A 204 -4.91 1.69 7.16
C ALA A 204 -4.37 3.12 7.26
N ASN A 205 -4.28 3.85 6.15
CA ASN A 205 -3.85 5.25 6.13
C ASN A 205 -4.63 6.15 7.10
N THR A 206 -5.95 5.94 7.22
CA THR A 206 -6.89 6.78 7.96
C THR A 206 -7.38 6.12 9.26
N PRO A 207 -8.04 6.85 10.17
CA PRO A 207 -8.64 6.26 11.36
C PRO A 207 -9.70 5.19 11.03
N GLN A 208 -9.79 4.18 11.89
CA GLN A 208 -10.88 3.20 11.85
C GLN A 208 -12.15 3.82 12.44
N VAL A 209 -13.26 3.74 11.70
CA VAL A 209 -14.57 4.29 12.08
C VAL A 209 -15.43 3.25 12.78
N SER A 210 -15.40 2.00 12.30
CA SER A 210 -16.22 0.93 12.88
C SER A 210 -15.61 -0.44 12.65
N THR A 211 -15.91 -1.36 13.57
CA THR A 211 -15.74 -2.80 13.41
C THR A 211 -17.10 -3.47 13.53
N GLN A 212 -17.46 -4.32 12.57
CA GLN A 212 -18.72 -5.08 12.59
C GLN A 212 -18.44 -6.57 12.38
N GLU A 213 -19.01 -7.44 13.21
CA GLU A 213 -18.96 -8.88 12.95
C GLU A 213 -19.93 -9.22 11.81
N ILE A 214 -19.41 -9.68 10.68
CA ILE A 214 -20.19 -9.95 9.46
C ILE A 214 -20.58 -11.43 9.32
N SER A 215 -19.87 -12.30 10.04
CA SER A 215 -20.15 -13.74 10.20
C SER A 215 -19.30 -14.26 11.37
N PRO A 216 -19.61 -15.42 11.97
CA PRO A 216 -18.90 -15.90 13.15
C PRO A 216 -17.37 -15.85 13.01
N GLY A 217 -16.72 -15.01 13.84
CA GLY A 217 -15.27 -14.86 13.86
C GLY A 217 -14.64 -14.03 12.73
N ARG A 218 -15.45 -13.43 11.84
CA ARG A 218 -15.02 -12.51 10.77
C ARG A 218 -15.56 -11.12 11.02
N PHE A 219 -14.66 -10.14 11.01
CA PHE A 219 -14.95 -8.75 11.32
C PHE A 219 -14.58 -7.84 10.16
N LEU A 220 -15.49 -6.95 9.79
CA LEU A 220 -15.27 -5.87 8.83
C LEU A 220 -14.88 -4.60 9.56
N ASP A 221 -13.63 -4.17 9.37
CA ASP A 221 -13.17 -2.86 9.77
C ASP A 221 -13.37 -1.87 8.61
N VAL A 222 -13.94 -0.71 8.92
CA VAL A 222 -14.17 0.37 7.96
C VAL A 222 -13.38 1.58 8.39
N PHE A 223 -12.60 2.14 7.46
CA PHE A 223 -11.73 3.30 7.70
C PHE A 223 -12.33 4.58 7.10
N GLU A 224 -11.92 5.74 7.62
CA GLU A 224 -12.33 7.02 7.05
C GLU A 224 -11.82 7.19 5.61
N ARG A 225 -12.52 8.00 4.84
CA ARG A 225 -12.09 8.37 3.48
C ARG A 225 -10.77 9.13 3.51
N SER A 226 -9.83 8.73 2.66
CA SER A 226 -8.55 9.45 2.53
C SER A 226 -8.70 10.85 1.91
N VAL A 227 -7.67 11.66 2.13
CA VAL A 227 -7.36 12.81 1.27
C VAL A 227 -6.97 12.34 -0.14
N ILE A 228 -6.90 13.27 -1.09
CA ILE A 228 -6.46 12.94 -2.46
C ILE A 228 -4.98 12.57 -2.44
N MET A 229 -4.66 11.33 -2.81
CA MET A 229 -3.30 10.80 -2.81
C MET A 229 -3.06 9.84 -3.97
N SER A 230 -1.80 9.49 -4.22
CA SER A 230 -1.39 8.54 -5.24
C SER A 230 -1.53 7.10 -4.73
N THR A 231 -1.73 6.14 -5.64
CA THR A 231 -1.88 4.71 -5.32
C THR A 231 -0.73 4.13 -4.50
N TYR A 232 0.51 4.56 -4.77
CA TYR A 232 1.69 4.07 -4.07
C TYR A 232 1.76 4.42 -2.57
N LEU A 233 0.94 5.38 -2.10
CA LEU A 233 0.83 5.77 -0.70
C LEU A 233 -0.29 5.03 0.05
N VAL A 234 -1.12 4.25 -0.65
CA VAL A 234 -2.11 3.40 0.01
C VAL A 234 -1.36 2.38 0.86
N ALA A 235 -1.76 2.24 2.12
CA ALA A 235 -1.19 1.24 3.01
C ALA A 235 -2.25 0.66 3.93
N PHE A 236 -2.13 -0.64 4.15
CA PHE A 236 -2.90 -1.35 5.16
C PHE A 236 -2.15 -2.55 5.69
N VAL A 237 -2.42 -2.88 6.96
CA VAL A 237 -1.77 -3.96 7.69
C VAL A 237 -2.82 -4.77 8.44
N VAL A 238 -2.67 -6.09 8.45
CA VAL A 238 -3.43 -7.01 9.32
C VAL A 238 -2.43 -7.79 10.16
N SER A 239 -2.46 -7.57 11.47
CA SER A 239 -1.48 -8.16 12.40
C SER A 239 -2.05 -8.28 13.81
N ASP A 240 -1.33 -8.95 14.70
CA ASP A 240 -1.60 -9.07 16.14
C ASP A 240 -0.71 -8.13 16.97
N TYR A 241 -0.09 -7.15 16.31
CA TYR A 241 0.75 -6.16 16.96
C TYR A 241 0.00 -5.36 18.04
N THR A 242 0.76 -4.75 18.93
CA THR A 242 0.22 -3.78 19.90
C THR A 242 0.93 -2.45 19.70
N TYR A 243 0.55 -1.42 20.45
CA TYR A 243 1.14 -0.11 20.30
C TYR A 243 1.30 0.63 21.62
N VAL A 244 2.25 1.56 21.61
CA VAL A 244 2.33 2.70 22.54
C VAL A 244 1.96 3.96 21.77
N GLY A 245 1.31 4.94 22.40
CA GLY A 245 0.87 6.15 21.72
C GLY A 245 0.67 7.35 22.63
N ARG A 246 0.75 8.54 22.03
CA ARG A 246 0.50 9.83 22.65
C ARG A 246 -0.11 10.75 21.60
N ASP A 247 -1.23 11.38 21.95
CA ASP A 247 -2.03 12.22 21.04
C ASP A 247 -2.34 11.52 19.72
N ILE A 248 -1.89 12.07 18.58
CA ILE A 248 -2.12 11.51 17.25
C ILE A 248 -1.06 10.47 16.84
N HIS A 249 0.01 10.31 17.62
CA HIS A 249 1.16 9.45 17.30
C HIS A 249 1.00 8.08 17.94
N ARG A 250 1.20 7.02 17.15
CA ARG A 250 1.22 5.64 17.64
C ARG A 250 2.38 4.87 17.02
N VAL A 251 3.03 4.05 17.83
CA VAL A 251 4.12 3.16 17.42
C VAL A 251 3.68 1.72 17.64
N PHE A 252 3.50 1.00 16.55
CA PHE A 252 3.10 -0.39 16.51
C PHE A 252 4.31 -1.31 16.42
N GLY A 253 4.30 -2.36 17.24
CA GLY A 253 5.34 -3.37 17.27
C GLY A 253 4.81 -4.70 17.78
N ARG A 254 5.68 -5.70 17.80
CA ARG A 254 5.38 -7.01 18.35
C ARG A 254 4.95 -6.86 19.81
N PRO A 255 3.95 -7.63 20.29
CA PRO A 255 3.44 -7.49 21.66
C PRO A 255 4.53 -7.48 22.74
N GLN A 256 5.51 -8.37 22.63
CA GLN A 256 6.62 -8.48 23.57
C GLN A 256 7.57 -7.28 23.56
N ASP A 257 7.75 -6.62 22.41
CA ASP A 257 8.62 -5.44 22.31
C ASP A 257 7.92 -4.22 22.92
N ILE A 258 6.62 -4.04 22.64
CA ILE A 258 5.83 -2.95 23.24
C ILE A 258 5.71 -3.14 24.76
N ALA A 259 5.47 -4.36 25.24
CA ALA A 259 5.40 -4.66 26.67
C ALA A 259 6.72 -4.37 27.43
N ARG A 260 7.85 -4.31 26.72
CA ARG A 260 9.17 -3.95 27.25
C ARG A 260 9.50 -2.46 27.07
N ASN A 261 8.49 -1.61 26.80
CA ASN A 261 8.60 -0.16 26.61
C ASN A 261 9.53 0.25 25.48
N ARG A 262 9.71 -0.67 24.54
CA ARG A 262 10.82 -0.60 23.63
C ARG A 262 10.46 0.44 22.52
N GLY A 263 9.17 0.72 22.32
CA GLY A 263 8.65 1.70 21.36
C GLY A 263 8.58 3.14 21.89
N ASP A 264 8.91 3.37 23.15
CA ASP A 264 8.75 4.66 23.82
C ASP A 264 9.69 5.72 23.23
N TYR A 265 10.95 5.36 23.01
CA TYR A 265 11.91 6.26 22.39
C TYR A 265 11.45 6.65 20.97
N ALA A 266 10.90 5.70 20.22
CA ALA A 266 10.35 5.93 18.89
C ALA A 266 9.25 6.98 18.89
N LEU A 267 8.37 6.87 19.88
CA LEU A 267 7.23 7.74 20.06
C LEU A 267 7.70 9.16 20.43
N ASP A 268 8.58 9.27 21.42
CA ASP A 268 9.08 10.56 21.91
C ASP A 268 9.84 11.33 20.82
N ILE A 269 10.81 10.69 20.18
CA ILE A 269 11.58 11.33 19.10
C ILE A 269 10.71 11.61 17.87
N GLY A 270 9.76 10.73 17.56
CA GLY A 270 8.81 10.95 16.48
C GLY A 270 8.00 12.23 16.68
N ILE A 271 7.54 12.49 17.91
CA ILE A 271 6.81 13.72 18.27
C ILE A 271 7.73 14.94 18.15
N ASP A 272 8.92 14.90 18.76
CA ASP A 272 9.87 16.02 18.71
C ASP A 272 10.26 16.41 17.26
N ILE A 273 10.44 15.41 16.38
CA ILE A 273 10.73 15.65 14.96
C ILE A 273 9.53 16.27 14.25
N PHE A 274 8.31 15.79 14.52
CA PHE A 274 7.10 16.34 13.92
C PHE A 274 6.89 17.80 14.32
N ASP A 275 6.98 18.10 15.60
CA ASP A 275 6.84 19.47 16.13
C ASP A 275 7.89 20.40 15.50
N GLY A 276 9.15 19.94 15.41
CA GLY A 276 10.22 20.71 14.77
C GLY A 276 10.01 20.93 13.26
N ILE A 277 9.47 19.97 12.53
CA ILE A 277 9.16 20.11 11.09
C ILE A 277 7.96 21.05 10.90
N GLU A 278 6.91 20.93 11.71
CA GLU A 278 5.75 21.82 11.66
C GLU A 278 6.13 23.27 11.94
N GLU A 279 6.97 23.50 12.96
CA GLU A 279 7.51 24.83 13.27
C GLU A 279 8.35 25.37 12.12
N TRP A 280 9.25 24.54 11.57
CA TRP A 280 10.17 24.96 10.51
C TRP A 280 9.46 25.28 9.18
N VAL A 281 8.49 24.45 8.78
CA VAL A 281 7.72 24.63 7.53
C VAL A 281 6.59 25.65 7.73
N GLY A 282 6.10 25.83 8.96
CA GLY A 282 4.95 26.67 9.27
C GLY A 282 3.61 26.09 8.81
N ILE A 283 3.55 24.77 8.59
CA ILE A 283 2.35 24.05 8.12
C ILE A 283 2.11 22.86 9.06
N PRO A 284 0.95 22.80 9.74
CA PRO A 284 0.63 21.67 10.61
C PRO A 284 0.34 20.41 9.80
N TYR A 285 0.58 19.26 10.40
CA TYR A 285 0.19 17.96 9.88
C TYR A 285 -1.34 17.89 9.76
N SER A 286 -1.79 17.42 8.60
CA SER A 286 -3.19 17.55 8.19
C SER A 286 -4.05 16.32 8.46
N LEU A 287 -3.45 15.19 8.84
CA LEU A 287 -4.20 13.96 9.13
C LEU A 287 -4.44 13.81 10.63
N PRO A 288 -5.58 13.18 11.02
CA PRO A 288 -5.97 13.03 12.42
C PRO A 288 -5.12 12.01 13.20
N LYS A 289 -4.25 11.25 12.51
CA LYS A 289 -3.37 10.26 13.12
C LYS A 289 -2.09 10.09 12.32
N ILE A 290 -1.05 9.61 12.99
CA ILE A 290 0.13 9.02 12.37
C ILE A 290 0.53 7.74 13.10
N ASP A 291 0.42 6.63 12.38
CA ASP A 291 0.91 5.34 12.84
C ASP A 291 2.29 5.09 12.26
N GLN A 292 3.17 4.57 13.09
CA GLN A 292 4.49 4.07 12.72
C GLN A 292 4.53 2.60 13.07
N ILE A 293 4.84 1.71 12.13
CA ILE A 293 4.83 0.27 12.36
C ILE A 293 6.15 -0.39 11.95
N ALA A 294 6.71 -1.20 12.85
CA ALA A 294 7.96 -1.92 12.62
C ALA A 294 7.72 -3.28 11.95
N ILE A 295 8.00 -3.39 10.65
CA ILE A 295 7.90 -4.64 9.90
C ILE A 295 9.16 -5.50 10.16
N PRO A 296 9.04 -6.83 10.36
CA PRO A 296 10.18 -7.71 10.58
C PRO A 296 11.24 -7.62 9.47
N ASP A 297 12.52 -7.69 9.84
CA ASP A 297 13.67 -7.36 8.97
C ASP A 297 13.81 -8.19 7.70
N ASP A 298 13.43 -9.46 7.76
CA ASP A 298 13.49 -10.37 6.62
C ASP A 298 12.40 -10.08 5.59
N TYR A 299 11.48 -9.16 5.93
CA TYR A 299 10.27 -8.87 5.17
C TYR A 299 10.09 -7.38 4.90
N PHE A 300 11.15 -6.57 5.01
CA PHE A 300 11.15 -5.18 4.57
C PHE A 300 12.56 -4.76 4.11
N ASP A 301 12.74 -4.68 2.79
CA ASP A 301 14.06 -4.39 2.19
C ASP A 301 14.44 -2.91 2.31
N ALA A 302 13.44 -2.03 2.18
CA ALA A 302 13.60 -0.60 2.36
C ALA A 302 13.93 -0.25 3.82
N GLY A 303 14.42 0.97 4.07
CA GLY A 303 14.62 1.43 5.44
C GLY A 303 13.32 1.84 6.14
N ALA A 304 12.49 2.59 5.41
CA ALA A 304 11.16 3.03 5.79
C ALA A 304 10.35 3.34 4.53
N MET A 305 9.03 3.48 4.65
CA MET A 305 8.14 3.95 3.57
C MET A 305 7.10 4.92 4.13
N GLU A 306 6.97 6.09 3.48
CA GLU A 306 6.22 7.26 3.93
C GLU A 306 4.70 7.20 3.68
N ASN A 307 4.07 6.02 3.76
CA ASN A 307 2.64 5.91 3.48
C ASN A 307 1.83 6.83 4.40
N TRP A 308 0.91 7.60 3.83
CA TRP A 308 0.32 8.74 4.53
C TRP A 308 -0.53 8.25 5.71
N GLY A 309 -0.14 8.63 6.94
CA GLY A 309 -0.82 8.23 8.17
C GLY A 309 -0.50 6.80 8.66
N LEU A 310 0.31 6.02 7.92
CA LEU A 310 0.76 4.67 8.29
C LEU A 310 2.16 4.40 7.75
N VAL A 311 3.18 4.94 8.41
CA VAL A 311 4.58 4.82 8.02
C VAL A 311 5.11 3.45 8.42
N THR A 312 5.70 2.71 7.48
CA THR A 312 6.29 1.39 7.75
C THR A 312 7.81 1.51 7.87
N TYR A 313 8.41 0.75 8.78
CA TYR A 313 9.85 0.76 9.05
C TYR A 313 10.40 -0.65 9.06
N ARG A 314 11.66 -0.80 8.66
CA ARG A 314 12.42 -2.02 8.95
C ARG A 314 12.73 -2.12 10.44
N LEU A 315 12.57 -3.28 11.07
CA LEU A 315 12.80 -3.46 12.51
C LEU A 315 14.23 -3.06 12.97
N VAL A 316 15.29 -3.31 12.21
CA VAL A 316 16.65 -2.84 12.53
C VAL A 316 16.81 -1.34 12.28
N HIS A 317 16.01 -0.69 11.44
CA HIS A 317 16.04 0.78 11.35
C HIS A 317 15.20 1.43 12.44
N THR A 318 14.23 0.70 12.97
CA THR A 318 13.73 0.99 14.30
C THR A 318 14.77 0.73 15.40
N SER A 319 16.00 0.26 15.16
CA SER A 319 17.06 0.30 16.21
C SER A 319 17.62 1.70 16.48
N CYS A 320 17.36 2.68 15.60
CA CYS A 320 17.40 4.09 15.99
C CYS A 320 16.23 4.47 16.90
N LEU A 321 15.28 3.57 17.12
CA LEU A 321 14.06 3.70 17.92
C LEU A 321 14.00 2.74 19.14
N TRP A 322 14.83 1.69 19.17
CA TRP A 322 14.96 0.73 20.28
C TRP A 322 16.37 0.89 20.85
N MET A 323 16.51 1.55 22.01
CA MET A 323 17.74 1.44 22.81
C MET A 323 17.60 0.25 23.75
N ASP A 324 18.58 -0.67 23.70
CA ASP A 324 18.81 -1.67 24.75
C ASP A 324 19.34 -1.01 26.04
#